data_AF-A0A832PPA1-F1
#
_entry.id   AF-A0A832PPA1-F1
#
_cell.length_a   1.000
_cell.length_b   1.000
_cell.length_c   1.000
_cell.angle_alpha   90.00
_cell.angle_beta   90.00
_cell.angle_gamma   90.00
#
_symmetry.space_group_name_H-M   'P 1'
#
loop_
_entity.id
_entity.type
_entity.pdbx_description
1 polymer ?
#
loop_
_entity_poly.entity_id
_entity_poly.type
_entity_poly.pdbx_seq_one_letter_code
_entity_poly.pdbx_strand_id
1 'polypeptide(L)'
;RERGRPGRHAAVGLRQAAERFAAPVRHRATVACGILSGARPEYAIYPLADGHVACAAFEPHFKARLDALAGDDPTGFFAALTMAECRTLAEAEDLPLEPFGA
;
A
#
# COMPACT_ATOMS: atom_id res chain seq x y z
N ARG A 1 35.02 -0.32 -3.09
CA ARG A 1 35.38 -0.74 -1.72
C ARG A 1 35.33 -2.26 -1.60
N GLU A 2 34.18 -2.93 -1.68
CA GLU A 2 34.08 -4.40 -1.52
C GLU A 2 34.92 -5.23 -2.51
N ARG A 3 35.13 -4.73 -3.73
CA ARG A 3 36.04 -5.35 -4.73
C ARG A 3 37.44 -4.74 -4.72
N GLY A 4 38.03 -4.48 -3.55
CA GLY A 4 39.39 -3.91 -3.39
C GLY A 4 39.63 -2.51 -3.97
N ARG A 5 38.65 -1.89 -4.63
CA ARG A 5 38.77 -0.55 -5.21
C ARG A 5 38.76 0.53 -4.12
N PRO A 6 39.51 1.64 -4.30
CA PRO A 6 39.51 2.77 -3.39
C PRO A 6 38.10 3.28 -3.07
N GLY A 7 37.97 3.89 -1.89
CA GLY A 7 36.78 4.65 -1.54
C GLY A 7 36.54 5.80 -2.51
N ARG A 8 35.28 6.09 -2.79
CA ARG A 8 34.86 7.24 -3.60
C ARG A 8 33.87 8.07 -2.79
N HIS A 9 33.84 9.35 -3.08
CA HIS A 9 32.83 10.29 -2.61
C HIS A 9 31.84 10.56 -3.75
N ALA A 10 30.55 10.64 -3.42
CA ALA A 10 29.52 11.06 -4.36
C ALA A 10 28.65 12.13 -3.67
N ALA A 11 28.59 13.32 -4.28
CA ALA A 11 27.61 14.33 -3.90
C ALA A 11 26.29 13.99 -4.60
N VAL A 12 25.27 13.64 -3.82
CA VAL A 12 23.92 13.36 -4.33
C VAL A 12 23.01 14.50 -3.92
N GLY A 13 22.60 15.31 -4.90
CA GLY A 13 21.68 16.42 -4.66
C GLY A 13 20.25 15.92 -4.47
N LEU A 14 19.49 16.58 -3.58
CA LEU A 14 18.07 16.26 -3.34
C LEU A 14 17.25 16.31 -4.64
N ARG A 15 17.55 17.26 -5.54
CA ARG A 15 16.91 17.34 -6.86
C ARG A 15 17.08 16.06 -7.69
N GLN A 16 18.30 15.53 -7.76
CA GLN A 16 18.59 14.33 -8.55
C GLN A 16 17.89 13.10 -7.96
N ALA A 17 17.85 13.02 -6.62
CA ALA A 17 17.09 11.98 -5.93
C ALA A 17 15.59 12.09 -6.24
N ALA A 18 15.02 13.30 -6.16
CA ALA A 18 13.61 13.57 -6.46
C ALA A 18 13.26 13.28 -7.93
N GLU A 19 14.12 13.66 -8.88
CA GLU A 19 13.95 13.34 -10.30
C GLU A 19 13.88 11.83 -10.50
N ARG A 20 14.74 11.04 -9.85
CA ARG A 20 14.65 9.58 -9.94
C ARG A 20 13.38 9.04 -9.27
N PHE A 21 13.04 9.53 -8.08
CA PHE A 21 11.89 9.09 -7.29
C PHE A 21 10.54 9.43 -7.95
N ALA A 22 10.49 10.46 -8.79
CA ALA A 22 9.29 10.83 -9.56
C ALA A 22 8.98 9.90 -10.75
N ALA A 23 9.70 8.79 -10.94
CA ALA A 23 9.42 7.82 -12.00
C ALA A 23 7.97 7.29 -11.99
N PRO A 24 7.37 6.91 -10.85
CA PRO A 24 5.98 6.45 -10.82
C PRO A 24 5.00 7.51 -11.32
N VAL A 25 5.25 8.79 -11.05
CA VAL A 25 4.44 9.91 -11.55
C VAL A 25 4.55 10.03 -13.08
N ARG A 26 5.79 10.01 -13.61
CA ARG A 26 6.04 10.05 -15.06
C ARG A 26 5.42 8.86 -15.81
N HIS A 27 5.42 7.70 -15.18
CA HIS A 27 4.77 6.48 -15.69
C HIS A 27 3.30 6.37 -15.30
N ARG A 28 2.69 7.44 -14.75
CA ARG A 28 1.27 7.55 -14.43
C ARG A 28 0.75 6.52 -13.41
N ALA A 29 1.64 5.91 -12.62
CA ALA A 29 1.25 4.95 -11.59
C ALA A 29 0.60 5.65 -10.39
N THR A 30 1.13 6.80 -9.96
CA THR A 30 0.70 7.52 -8.74
C THR A 30 0.01 8.85 -9.03
N VAL A 31 -0.37 9.12 -10.27
CA VAL A 31 -1.23 10.29 -10.63
C VAL A 31 -2.67 10.01 -10.19
N ALA A 32 -3.55 11.02 -10.22
CA ALA A 32 -4.98 10.82 -9.95
C ALA A 32 -5.55 9.68 -10.82
N CYS A 33 -6.30 8.76 -10.19
CA CYS A 33 -6.83 7.54 -10.81
C CYS A 33 -5.79 6.56 -11.37
N GLY A 34 -4.49 6.78 -11.12
CA GLY A 34 -3.43 5.83 -11.43
C GLY A 34 -3.56 4.55 -10.59
N ILE A 35 -2.89 3.48 -11.00
CA ILE A 35 -3.03 2.18 -10.34
C ILE A 35 -2.59 2.20 -8.86
N LEU A 36 -1.60 3.02 -8.51
CA LEU A 36 -1.07 3.22 -7.14
C LEU A 36 -1.56 4.54 -6.52
N SER A 37 -2.71 5.06 -6.95
CA SER A 37 -3.18 6.40 -6.55
C SER A 37 -4.02 6.44 -5.27
N GLY A 38 -4.42 5.28 -4.74
CA GLY A 38 -5.42 5.20 -3.67
C GLY A 38 -6.87 5.21 -4.18
N ALA A 39 -7.11 5.31 -5.49
CA ALA A 39 -8.45 5.45 -6.07
C ALA A 39 -9.19 4.12 -6.29
N ARG A 40 -8.54 2.97 -6.09
CA ARG A 40 -9.11 1.64 -6.32
C ARG A 40 -9.47 0.99 -4.99
N PRO A 41 -10.60 0.28 -4.87
CA PRO A 41 -10.99 -0.35 -3.62
C PRO A 41 -9.94 -1.30 -3.06
N GLU A 42 -9.27 -2.04 -3.94
CA GLU A 42 -8.19 -2.97 -3.60
C GLU A 42 -6.83 -2.31 -3.30
N TYR A 43 -6.70 -0.99 -3.45
CA TYR A 43 -5.52 -0.23 -3.08
C TYR A 43 -5.89 1.13 -2.52
N ALA A 44 -6.18 1.17 -1.23
CA ALA A 44 -6.64 2.34 -0.51
C ALA A 44 -6.33 2.20 0.99
N ILE A 45 -6.56 3.30 1.72
CA ILE A 45 -6.55 3.29 3.18
C ILE A 45 -8.00 3.41 3.65
N TYR A 46 -8.40 2.52 4.56
CA TYR A 46 -9.75 2.51 5.12
C TYR A 46 -9.73 2.80 6.63
N PRO A 47 -10.78 3.45 7.17
CA PRO A 47 -10.95 3.56 8.61
C PRO A 47 -11.30 2.20 9.20
N LEU A 48 -10.74 1.94 10.38
CA LEU A 48 -11.13 0.86 11.29
C LEU A 48 -11.83 1.46 12.53
N ALA A 49 -12.39 0.62 13.39
CA ALA A 49 -13.04 1.05 14.63
C ALA A 49 -12.08 1.79 15.59
N ASP A 50 -10.80 1.44 15.59
CA ASP A 50 -9.75 1.96 16.48
C ASP A 50 -8.46 2.36 15.76
N GLY A 51 -8.52 2.61 14.44
CA GLY A 51 -7.34 2.96 13.63
C GLY A 51 -7.62 3.04 12.14
N HIS A 52 -6.64 2.67 11.32
CA HIS A 52 -6.77 2.56 9.87
C HIS A 52 -6.14 1.25 9.38
N VAL A 53 -6.45 0.85 8.15
CA VAL A 53 -5.78 -0.25 7.45
C VAL A 53 -5.30 0.21 6.08
N ALA A 54 -4.05 -0.11 5.77
CA ALA A 54 -3.53 -0.03 4.41
C ALA A 54 -3.89 -1.33 3.67
N CYS A 55 -4.74 -1.22 2.64
CA CYS A 55 -5.14 -2.33 1.79
C CYS A 55 -4.34 -2.30 0.49
N ALA A 56 -3.76 -3.45 0.10
CA ALA A 56 -3.01 -3.58 -1.15
C ALA A 56 -3.29 -4.88 -1.92
N ALA A 57 -4.57 -5.27 -2.03
CA ALA A 57 -5.05 -6.49 -2.68
C ALA A 57 -5.05 -6.44 -4.22
N PHE A 58 -3.93 -6.03 -4.83
CA PHE A 58 -3.83 -5.81 -6.28
C PHE A 58 -3.96 -7.07 -7.13
N GLU A 59 -3.36 -8.16 -6.67
CA GLU A 59 -3.33 -9.41 -7.41
C GLU A 59 -4.76 -9.97 -7.53
N PRO A 60 -5.15 -10.52 -8.69
CA PRO A 60 -6.52 -10.97 -8.91
C PRO A 60 -7.09 -11.91 -7.84
N HIS A 61 -6.23 -12.74 -7.25
CA HIS A 61 -6.64 -13.67 -6.19
C HIS A 61 -6.87 -12.97 -4.84
N PHE A 62 -6.10 -11.94 -4.49
CA PHE A 62 -6.37 -11.14 -3.30
C PHE A 62 -7.60 -10.29 -3.48
N LYS A 63 -7.76 -9.67 -4.66
CA LYS A 63 -8.97 -8.92 -4.98
C LYS A 63 -10.22 -9.78 -4.87
N ALA A 64 -10.21 -10.99 -5.45
CA ALA A 64 -11.36 -11.89 -5.38
C ALA A 64 -11.72 -12.27 -3.93
N ARG A 65 -10.73 -12.48 -3.06
CA ARG A 65 -10.95 -12.74 -1.63
C ARG A 65 -11.49 -11.52 -0.90
N LEU A 66 -10.93 -10.35 -1.15
CA LEU A 66 -11.42 -9.09 -0.58
C LEU A 66 -12.88 -8.84 -1.00
N ASP A 67 -13.19 -8.98 -2.29
CA ASP A 67 -14.54 -8.80 -2.82
C ASP A 67 -15.52 -9.83 -2.20
N ALA A 68 -15.07 -11.06 -1.92
CA ALA A 68 -15.89 -12.09 -1.25
C ALA A 68 -16.21 -11.77 0.22
N LEU A 69 -15.32 -11.07 0.92
CA LEU A 69 -15.48 -10.71 2.34
C LEU A 69 -16.21 -9.38 2.52
N ALA A 70 -15.81 -8.37 1.76
CA ALA A 70 -16.25 -6.99 1.91
C ALA A 70 -17.43 -6.62 0.98
N GLY A 71 -17.68 -7.40 -0.07
CA GLY A 71 -18.68 -7.09 -1.08
C GLY A 71 -18.43 -5.72 -1.73
N ASP A 72 -19.51 -4.97 -1.96
CA ASP A 72 -19.47 -3.66 -2.61
C ASP A 72 -19.20 -2.48 -1.64
N ASP A 73 -19.12 -2.72 -0.33
CA ASP A 73 -18.86 -1.69 0.69
C ASP A 73 -17.63 -2.00 1.55
N PRO A 74 -16.41 -1.87 1.00
CA PRO A 74 -15.18 -2.07 1.75
C PRO A 74 -15.03 -1.07 2.90
N THR A 75 -15.55 0.16 2.75
CA THR A 75 -15.49 1.18 3.81
C THR A 75 -16.28 0.74 5.03
N GLY A 76 -17.54 0.32 4.85
CA GLY A 76 -18.36 -0.19 5.95
C GLY A 76 -17.81 -1.48 6.55
N PHE A 77 -17.31 -2.39 5.71
CA PHE A 77 -16.65 -3.62 6.14
C PHE A 77 -15.48 -3.36 7.08
N PHE A 78 -14.52 -2.52 6.66
CA PHE A 78 -13.35 -2.20 7.47
C PHE A 78 -13.72 -1.39 8.72
N ALA A 79 -14.66 -0.45 8.62
CA ALA A 79 -15.08 0.36 9.77
C ALA A 79 -15.67 -0.47 10.94
N ALA A 80 -16.14 -1.70 10.67
CA ALA A 80 -16.66 -2.61 11.68
C ALA A 80 -15.57 -3.42 12.41
N LEU A 81 -14.33 -3.42 11.91
CA LEU A 81 -13.21 -4.19 12.47
C LEU A 81 -12.31 -3.29 13.32
N THR A 82 -11.79 -3.85 14.41
CA THR A 82 -10.61 -3.29 15.10
C THR A 82 -9.32 -3.63 14.35
N MET A 83 -8.22 -2.94 14.66
CA MET A 83 -6.88 -3.26 14.13
C MET A 83 -6.47 -4.70 14.43
N ALA A 84 -6.79 -5.20 15.62
CA ALA A 84 -6.47 -6.57 16.02
C ALA A 84 -7.26 -7.59 15.16
N GLU A 85 -8.56 -7.40 15.02
CA GLU A 85 -9.42 -8.25 14.19
C GLU A 85 -9.01 -8.19 12.72
N CYS A 86 -8.69 -7.00 12.21
CA CYS A 86 -8.21 -6.82 10.85
C CYS A 86 -6.90 -7.58 10.61
N ARG A 87 -5.96 -7.61 11.57
CA ARG A 87 -4.71 -8.36 11.45
C ARG A 87 -4.96 -9.87 11.43
N THR A 88 -5.81 -10.37 12.34
CA THR A 88 -6.19 -11.78 12.37
C THR A 88 -6.88 -12.20 11.06
N LEU A 89 -7.77 -11.38 10.53
CA LEU A 89 -8.41 -11.61 9.24
C LEU A 89 -7.38 -11.63 8.10
N ALA A 90 -6.44 -10.68 8.08
CA ALA A 90 -5.40 -10.58 7.07
C ALA A 90 -4.58 -11.87 6.97
N GLU A 91 -4.19 -12.43 8.11
CA GLU A 91 -3.44 -13.69 8.18
C GLU A 91 -4.31 -14.89 7.77
N ALA A 92 -5.55 -14.97 8.27
CA ALA A 92 -6.44 -16.09 8.01
C ALA A 92 -6.84 -16.21 6.54
N GLU A 93 -7.09 -15.07 5.89
CA GLU A 93 -7.56 -14.99 4.51
C GLU A 93 -6.41 -14.73 3.51
N ASP A 94 -5.17 -14.68 4.00
CA ASP A 94 -3.95 -14.36 3.24
C ASP A 94 -4.18 -13.10 2.37
N LEU A 95 -4.50 -11.99 3.04
CA LEU A 95 -4.76 -10.71 2.42
C LEU A 95 -3.66 -9.68 2.78
N PRO A 96 -3.20 -8.87 1.82
CA PRO A 96 -2.23 -7.80 2.06
C PRO A 96 -2.89 -6.59 2.73
N LEU A 97 -3.23 -6.75 4.01
CA LEU A 97 -3.81 -5.72 4.88
C LEU A 97 -2.87 -5.45 6.05
N GLU A 98 -2.52 -4.20 6.28
CA GLU A 98 -1.70 -3.80 7.42
C GLU A 98 -2.41 -2.73 8.25
N PRO A 99 -2.92 -3.06 9.44
CA PRO A 99 -3.56 -2.10 10.33
C PRO A 99 -2.53 -1.24 11.08
N PHE A 100 -2.81 0.05 11.21
CA PHE A 100 -1.95 1.04 11.87
C PHE A 100 -2.75 2.12 12.62
N GLY A 101 -2.15 2.60 13.71
CA GLY A 101 -2.62 3.74 14.50
C GLY A 101 -1.77 5.00 14.27
N ALA A 102 -2.28 6.14 14.70
CA ALA A 102 -1.53 7.40 14.76
C ALA A 102 -0.50 7.41 15.89
#